data_AF-C6DYV4-F1
#
_entry.id   AF-C6DYV4-F1
#
_cell.length_a   1.000
_cell.length_b   1.000
_cell.length_c   1.000
_cell.angle_alpha   90.00
_cell.angle_beta   90.00
_cell.angle_gamma   90.00
#
_symmetry.space_group_name_H-M   'P 1'
#
loop_
_entity.id
_entity.type
_entity.pdbx_description
1 polymer ?
#
loop_
_entity_poly.entity_id
_entity_poly.type
_entity_poly.pdbx_seq_one_letter_code
_entity_poly.pdbx_strand_id
1 'polypeptide(L)'
;MLRDMKTQAHLKPGQKGTKRLVAEYGASLLCVRYRYDRIRGVRLKTVEIVLEEKPGRCPQRRETGTPLPCMSPTPKRPSAPN
;
A
#
# COMPACT_ATOMS: atom_id res chain seq x y z
N MET A 1 27.26 -0.57 -5.76
CA MET A 1 26.52 -0.18 -6.98
C MET A 1 25.34 0.76 -6.71
N LEU A 2 24.53 0.60 -5.65
CA LEU A 2 23.37 1.49 -5.40
C LEU A 2 23.64 2.83 -4.70
N ARG A 3 24.85 3.07 -4.18
CA ARG A 3 25.16 4.22 -3.30
C ARG A 3 25.21 5.57 -4.05
N ASP A 4 25.43 5.56 -5.37
CA ASP A 4 25.58 6.77 -6.19
C ASP A 4 24.32 7.14 -7.00
N MET A 5 23.21 6.42 -6.75
CA MET A 5 21.92 6.63 -7.41
C MET A 5 21.07 7.65 -6.64
N LYS A 6 21.22 8.94 -6.96
CA LYS A 6 20.40 9.99 -6.35
C LYS A 6 18.95 9.88 -6.86
N THR A 7 17.99 9.92 -5.93
CA THR A 7 16.56 10.02 -6.27
C THR A 7 16.25 11.45 -6.67
N GLN A 8 15.68 11.64 -7.87
CA GLN A 8 15.37 12.96 -8.42
C GLN A 8 13.90 13.32 -8.30
N ALA A 9 13.00 12.35 -8.45
CA ALA A 9 11.57 12.62 -8.39
C ALA A 9 10.80 11.39 -7.90
N HIS A 10 9.72 11.66 -7.19
CA HIS A 10 8.77 10.66 -6.71
C HIS A 10 7.38 11.08 -7.19
N LEU A 11 6.77 10.25 -8.03
CA LEU A 11 5.44 10.49 -8.57
C LEU A 11 4.43 9.49 -8.00
N LYS A 12 3.25 10.00 -7.70
CA LYS A 12 2.09 9.19 -7.30
C LYS A 12 1.41 8.59 -8.55
N PRO A 13 0.75 7.43 -8.42
CA PRO A 13 -0.15 6.92 -9.45
C PRO A 13 -1.17 8.00 -9.87
N GLY A 14 -1.42 8.14 -11.16
CA GLY A 14 -2.37 9.12 -11.73
C GLY A 14 -1.78 10.50 -12.08
N GLN A 15 -0.59 10.84 -11.60
CA GLN A 15 0.10 12.08 -11.99
C GLN A 15 0.55 12.07 -13.47
N LYS A 16 0.83 13.26 -14.03
CA LYS A 16 1.33 13.40 -15.41
C LYS A 16 2.62 12.58 -15.56
N GLY A 17 2.63 11.66 -16.53
CA GLY A 17 3.77 10.75 -16.78
C GLY A 17 3.67 9.37 -16.10
N THR A 18 2.68 9.14 -15.23
CA THR A 18 2.40 7.82 -14.62
C THR A 18 1.13 7.15 -15.16
N LYS A 19 0.33 7.83 -15.98
CA LYS A 19 -0.92 7.29 -16.56
C LYS A 19 -0.76 5.94 -17.29
N ARG A 20 0.30 5.77 -18.08
CA ARG A 20 0.58 4.49 -18.77
C ARG A 20 0.91 3.36 -17.78
N LEU A 21 1.64 3.68 -16.71
CA LEU A 21 1.97 2.72 -15.66
C LEU A 21 0.75 2.37 -14.81
N VAL A 22 -0.16 3.32 -14.62
CA VAL A 22 -1.45 3.06 -13.96
C VAL A 22 -2.31 2.15 -14.83
N ALA A 23 -2.29 2.32 -16.16
CA ALA A 23 -3.00 1.41 -17.06
C ALA A 23 -2.40 -0.02 -17.04
N GLU A 24 -1.09 -0.14 -16.85
CA GLU A 24 -0.38 -1.44 -16.83
C GLU A 24 -0.48 -2.16 -15.48
N TYR A 25 -0.27 -1.45 -14.38
CA TYR A 25 -0.19 -2.03 -13.02
C TYR A 25 -1.44 -1.77 -12.16
N GLY A 26 -2.34 -0.89 -12.60
CA GLY A 26 -3.60 -0.63 -11.91
C GLY A 26 -3.44 -0.21 -10.46
N ALA A 27 -4.26 -0.81 -9.60
CA ALA A 27 -4.29 -0.56 -8.16
C ALA A 27 -3.05 -1.07 -7.42
N SER A 28 -2.30 -2.00 -8.00
CA SER A 28 -1.07 -2.55 -7.40
C SER A 28 0.09 -1.57 -7.48
N LEU A 29 0.01 -0.50 -8.29
CA LEU A 29 1.05 0.50 -8.39
C LEU A 29 1.07 1.40 -7.14
N LEU A 30 2.12 1.30 -6.34
CA LEU A 30 2.27 2.12 -5.14
C LEU A 30 2.93 3.46 -5.46
N CYS A 31 4.05 3.44 -6.18
CA CYS A 31 4.73 4.67 -6.60
C CYS A 31 5.67 4.51 -7.79
N VAL A 32 6.10 5.65 -8.35
CA VAL A 32 7.10 5.71 -9.42
C VAL A 32 8.25 6.62 -8.99
N ARG A 33 9.49 6.15 -9.06
CA ARG A 33 10.69 6.93 -8.75
C ARG A 33 11.58 7.09 -9.95
N TYR A 34 12.11 8.29 -10.13
CA TYR A 34 13.19 8.56 -11.07
C TYR A 34 14.49 8.68 -10.31
N ARG A 35 15.49 7.93 -10.76
CA ARG A 35 16.84 7.95 -10.21
C ARG A 35 17.82 8.27 -11.32
N TYR A 36 18.92 8.93 -10.98
CA TYR A 36 20.02 9.13 -11.90
C TYR A 36 21.25 8.44 -11.32
N ASP A 37 21.75 7.47 -12.07
CA ASP A 37 23.00 6.80 -11.78
C ASP A 37 24.12 7.63 -12.39
N ARG A 38 24.91 8.30 -11.52
CA ARG A 38 26.00 9.17 -11.97
C ARG A 38 27.20 8.39 -12.49
N ILE A 39 27.44 7.17 -11.99
CA ILE A 39 28.58 6.34 -12.41
C ILE A 39 28.34 5.86 -13.83
N ARG A 40 27.12 5.41 -14.12
CA ARG A 40 26.75 4.87 -15.43
C ARG A 40 26.21 5.94 -16.40
N GLY A 41 25.91 7.13 -15.92
CA GLY A 41 25.30 8.20 -16.70
C GLY A 41 23.86 7.90 -17.16
N VAL A 42 23.15 6.99 -16.47
CA VAL A 42 21.82 6.54 -16.89
C VAL A 42 20.70 7.08 -16.00
N ARG A 43 19.60 7.47 -16.63
CA ARG A 43 18.36 7.79 -15.94
C ARG A 43 17.50 6.54 -15.82
N LEU A 44 17.22 6.14 -14.59
CA LEU A 44 16.42 4.96 -14.27
C LEU A 44 15.03 5.39 -13.84
N LYS A 45 14.04 4.67 -14.34
CA LYS A 45 12.64 4.79 -13.91
C LYS A 45 12.27 3.48 -13.23
N THR A 46 11.91 3.56 -11.96
CA THR A 46 11.56 2.40 -11.14
C THR A 46 10.13 2.53 -10.65
N VAL A 47 9.41 1.42 -10.58
CA VAL A 47 8.07 1.34 -10.02
C VAL A 47 8.08 0.46 -8.77
N GLU A 48 7.36 0.89 -7.73
CA GLU A 48 7.07 0.06 -6.57
C GLU A 48 5.67 -0.51 -6.75
N ILE A 49 5.55 -1.83 -6.70
CA ILE A 49 4.30 -2.57 -6.93
C ILE A 49 3.99 -3.47 -5.75
N VAL A 50 2.71 -3.60 -5.42
CA VAL A 50 2.20 -4.57 -4.45
C VAL A 50 2.08 -5.91 -5.14
N LEU A 51 2.92 -6.87 -4.75
CA LEU A 51 2.89 -8.24 -5.29
C LEU A 51 1.96 -9.16 -4.49
N GLU A 52 1.84 -8.93 -3.19
CA GLU A 52 1.03 -9.74 -2.29
C GLU A 52 0.46 -8.88 -1.16
N GLU A 53 -0.81 -9.10 -0.86
CA GLU A 53 -1.49 -8.53 0.30
C GLU A 53 -1.98 -9.69 1.18
N LYS A 54 -1.48 -9.75 2.41
CA LYS A 54 -1.87 -10.75 3.41
C LYS A 54 -2.37 -10.04 4.67
N PRO A 55 -3.50 -10.48 5.25
CA PRO A 55 -3.93 -9.97 6.55
C PRO A 55 -2.87 -10.31 7.60
N GLY A 56 -2.18 -9.30 8.11
CA GLY A 56 -1.23 -9.46 9.20
C GLY A 56 -1.97 -9.76 10.50
N ARG A 57 -1.35 -10.52 11.40
CA ARG A 57 -1.72 -10.46 12.81
C ARG A 57 -1.37 -9.05 13.27
N CYS A 58 -2.36 -8.16 13.33
CA CYS A 58 -2.18 -6.86 13.97
C CYS A 58 -1.64 -7.14 15.38
N PRO A 59 -0.43 -6.69 15.76
CA PRO A 59 -0.26 -6.33 17.14
C PRO A 59 -1.24 -5.18 17.32
N GLN A 60 -2.38 -5.45 17.96
CA GLN A 60 -3.28 -4.39 18.39
C GLN A 60 -2.38 -3.29 18.94
N ARG A 61 -2.45 -2.11 18.33
CA ARG A 61 -1.92 -0.90 18.94
C ARG A 61 -2.32 -1.00 20.40
N ARG A 62 -1.39 -0.90 21.36
CA ARG A 62 -1.77 -0.83 22.77
C ARG A 62 -2.66 0.40 22.89
N GLU A 63 -3.96 0.17 22.75
CA GLU A 63 -5.00 1.12 23.08
C GLU A 63 -4.93 1.21 24.59
N THR A 64 -4.15 2.17 25.07
CA THR A 64 -4.39 2.70 26.40
C THR A 64 -5.81 3.27 26.35
N GLY A 65 -6.77 2.45 26.78
CA GLY A 65 -8.19 2.79 26.86
C GLY A 65 -9.11 1.82 26.12
N THR A 66 -9.37 0.67 26.74
CA THR A 66 -10.54 -0.20 26.57
C THR A 66 -10.90 -0.64 25.13
N PRO A 67 -10.63 -1.90 24.75
CA PRO A 67 -11.17 -2.44 23.51
C PRO A 67 -12.69 -2.53 23.63
N LEU A 68 -13.41 -1.90 22.70
CA LEU A 68 -14.83 -2.23 22.51
C LEU A 68 -14.89 -3.66 21.98
N PRO A 69 -15.65 -4.58 22.61
CA PRO A 69 -15.82 -5.91 22.07
C PRO A 69 -16.53 -5.78 20.73
N CYS A 70 -15.94 -6.39 19.70
CA CYS A 70 -16.60 -6.67 18.45
C CYS A 70 -17.81 -7.57 18.73
N MET A 71 -18.97 -6.96 18.99
CA MET A 71 -20.21 -7.70 19.12
C MET A 71 -20.51 -8.31 17.75
N SER A 72 -20.36 -9.63 17.66
CA SER A 72 -21.02 -10.41 16.62
C SER A 72 -22.54 -10.18 16.76
N PRO A 73 -23.29 -10.03 15.65
CA PRO A 73 -24.74 -10.02 15.73
C PRO A 73 -25.19 -11.43 16.13
N THR A 74 -25.59 -11.62 17.38
CA THR A 74 -26.24 -12.86 17.79
C THR A 74 -27.60 -12.97 17.08
N PRO A 75 -27.97 -14.15 16.56
CA PRO A 75 -29.30 -14.34 16.01
C PRO A 75 -30.30 -14.28 17.18
N LYS A 76 -31.24 -13.33 17.12
CA LYS A 76 -32.35 -13.23 18.06
C LYS A 76 -33.13 -14.56 18.08
N ARG A 77 -33.09 -15.26 19.21
CA ARG A 77 -33.95 -16.42 19.47
C ARG A 77 -35.41 -15.94 19.48
N PRO A 78 -36.33 -16.51 18.69
CA PRO A 78 -37.74 -16.12 18.77
C PRO A 78 -38.31 -16.56 20.11
N SER A 79 -38.93 -15.60 20.82
CA SER A 79 -39.70 -15.84 22.04
C SER A 79 -40.93 -16.69 21.71
N ALA A 80 -41.07 -17.83 22.38
CA ALA A 80 -42.28 -18.66 22.30
C ALA A 80 -43.47 -17.91 22.91
N PRO A 81 -44.70 -18.04 22.36
CA PRO A 81 -45.90 -17.47 22.95
C PRO A 81 -46.40 -18.31 24.14
N ASN A 82 -47.15 -17.62 25.00
CA ASN A 82 -47.74 -18.05 26.28
C ASN A 82 -48.74 -19.21 26.13
#